data_AF-W0Q521-F1
#
_entry.id   AF-W0Q521-F1
#
_cell.length_a   1.000
_cell.length_b   1.000
_cell.length_c   1.000
_cell.angle_alpha   90.00
_cell.angle_beta   90.00
_cell.angle_gamma   90.00
#
_symmetry.space_group_name_H-M   'P 1'
#
loop_
_entity.id
_entity.type
_entity.pdbx_description
1 polymer ?
#
loop_
_entity_poly.entity_id
_entity_poly.type
_entity_poly.pdbx_seq_one_letter_code
_entity_poly.pdbx_strand_id
1 'polypeptide(L)' 'MKELFKQWLISQNSSFISGCGIDCILSKVDENLNIINANEEETETLIEWLGAFLQNVSVFVA' A
#
# COMPACT_ATOMS: atom_id res chain seq x y z
N MET A 1 1.69 10.36 -4.59
CA MET A 1 1.27 8.98 -4.98
C MET A 1 0.72 8.21 -3.77
N LYS A 2 1.31 8.45 -2.61
CA LYS A 2 0.84 7.96 -1.30
C LYS A 2 -0.64 8.16 -0.97
N GLU A 3 -1.23 9.31 -1.29
CA GLU A 3 -2.67 9.56 -1.03
C GLU A 3 -3.58 8.64 -1.87
N LEU A 4 -3.20 8.34 -3.12
CA LEU A 4 -3.94 7.38 -3.95
C LEU A 4 -3.83 5.96 -3.40
N PHE A 5 -2.65 5.59 -2.92
CA PHE A 5 -2.43 4.31 -2.25
C PHE A 5 -3.26 4.18 -0.97
N LYS A 6 -3.37 5.26 -0.17
CA LYS A 6 -4.28 5.31 0.98
C LYS A 6 -5.72 5.02 0.59
N GLN A 7 -6.25 5.69 -0.44
CA GLN A 7 -7.62 5.44 -0.91
C GLN A 7 -7.80 4.01 -1.42
N TRP A 8 -6.80 3.48 -2.12
CA TRP A 8 -6.81 2.09 -2.58
C TRP A 8 -6.86 1.10 -1.41
N LEU A 9 -6.07 1.33 -0.36
CA LEU A 9 -6.08 0.51 0.87
C LEU A 9 -7.45 0.55 1.57
N ILE A 10 -8.09 1.71 1.68
CA ILE A 10 -9.47 1.84 2.21
C ILE A 10 -10.43 0.97 1.40
N SER A 11 -10.29 0.97 0.08
CA SER A 11 -11.15 0.21 -0.83
C SER A 11 -10.93 -1.31 -0.79
N GLN A 12 -9.78 -1.81 -0.32
CA GLN A 12 -9.51 -3.25 -0.27
C GLN A 12 -10.33 -3.98 0.80
N ASN A 13 -10.88 -3.27 1.80
CA ASN A 13 -11.65 -3.85 2.91
C ASN A 13 -11.01 -5.13 3.50
N SER A 14 -9.68 -5.15 3.62
CA SER A 14 -8.92 -6.32 4.05
C SER A 14 -8.82 -6.39 5.57
N SER A 15 -9.06 -7.57 6.14
CA SER A 15 -8.97 -7.83 7.58
C SER A 15 -7.60 -7.48 8.18
N PHE A 16 -6.53 -7.59 7.39
CA PHE A 16 -5.17 -7.25 7.81
C PHE A 16 -4.98 -5.72 7.95
N ILE A 17 -5.57 -4.94 7.04
CA ILE A 17 -5.61 -3.47 7.12
C ILE A 17 -6.37 -3.04 8.37
N SER A 18 -7.42 -3.78 8.75
CA SER A 18 -8.17 -3.52 9.97
C SER A 18 -7.39 -3.82 11.26
N GLY A 19 -6.31 -4.59 11.19
CA GLY A 19 -5.46 -4.97 12.34
C GLY A 19 -4.28 -4.02 12.59
N CYS A 20 -3.48 -3.71 11.55
CA CYS A 20 -2.37 -2.73 11.66
C CYS A 20 -2.87 -1.30 11.51
N GLY A 21 -3.93 -1.07 10.74
CA GLY A 21 -4.45 0.26 10.43
C GLY A 21 -3.74 0.91 9.24
N ILE A 22 -4.42 1.82 8.57
CA ILE A 22 -3.92 2.45 7.34
C ILE A 22 -2.73 3.36 7.65
N ASP A 23 -2.76 4.13 8.74
CA ASP A 23 -1.64 4.98 9.15
C ASP A 23 -0.36 4.19 9.45
N CYS A 24 -0.49 3.00 10.07
CA CYS A 24 0.60 2.06 10.29
C CYS A 24 1.26 1.66 8.97
N ILE A 25 0.47 1.27 7.97
CA ILE A 25 0.96 0.90 6.62
C ILE A 25 1.62 2.10 5.93
N LEU A 26 0.99 3.27 5.96
CA LEU A 26 1.50 4.49 5.33
C LEU A 26 2.79 5.01 5.97
N SER A 27 3.03 4.72 7.26
CA SER A 27 4.28 5.11 7.94
C SER A 27 5.51 4.37 7.40
N LYS A 28 5.30 3.24 6.69
CA LYS A 28 6.38 2.38 6.20
C LYS A 28 6.83 2.72 4.79
N VAL A 29 6.10 3.59 4.11
CA VAL A 29 6.40 4.03 2.75
C VAL A 29 6.56 5.54 2.67
N ASP A 30 7.38 6.04 1.75
CA ASP A 30 7.50 7.46 1.47
C ASP A 30 6.40 7.98 0.51
N GLU A 31 6.47 9.25 0.11
CA GLU A 31 5.51 9.89 -0.81
C GLU A 31 5.44 9.24 -2.21
N ASN A 32 6.54 8.58 -2.60
CA ASN A 32 6.76 7.89 -3.86
C ASN A 32 6.51 6.38 -3.75
N LEU A 33 6.02 5.91 -2.60
CA LEU A 33 5.76 4.50 -2.29
C LEU A 33 7.02 3.62 -2.19
N ASN A 34 8.19 4.22 -1.93
CA ASN A 34 9.37 3.44 -1.56
C ASN A 34 9.23 2.96 -0.11
N ILE A 35 9.58 1.70 0.16
CA ILE A 35 9.56 1.13 1.50
C ILE A 35 10.76 1.70 2.29
N ILE A 36 10.50 2.34 3.43
CA ILE A 36 11.50 3.05 4.24
C ILE A 36 11.62 2.53 5.67
N ASN A 37 10.61 1.82 6.19
CA ASN A 37 10.59 1.38 7.59
C ASN A 37 9.69 0.15 7.80
N ALA A 38 10.08 -0.99 7.24
CA ALA A 38 9.38 -2.27 7.34
C ALA A 38 10.35 -3.41 7.63
N ASN A 39 9.90 -4.43 8.36
CA ASN A 39 10.63 -5.69 8.48
C ASN A 39 10.45 -6.57 7.22
N GLU A 40 11.04 -7.77 7.19
CA GLU A 40 11.01 -8.66 6.02
C GLU A 40 9.58 -9.08 5.62
N GLU A 41 8.78 -9.58 6.56
CA GLU A 41 7.39 -10.01 6.31
C GLU A 41 6.49 -8.84 5.85
N GLU A 42 6.68 -7.68 6.47
CA GLU A 42 5.97 -6.45 6.11
C GLU A 42 6.38 -5.94 4.74
N THR A 43 7.66 -6.08 4.39
CA THR A 43 8.20 -5.70 3.08
C THR A 43 7.61 -6.57 1.99
N GLU A 44 7.54 -7.89 2.18
CA GLU A 44 6.91 -8.81 1.24
C GLU A 44 5.44 -8.43 0.98
N THR A 45 4.68 -8.24 2.06
CA THR A 45 3.27 -7.83 1.98
C THR A 45 3.10 -6.47 1.26
N LEU A 46 3.96 -5.50 1.58
CA LEU A 46 3.93 -4.17 0.94
C LEU A 46 4.26 -4.24 -0.54
N ILE A 47 5.23 -5.07 -0.95
CA ILE A 47 5.57 -5.26 -2.36
C ILE A 47 4.37 -5.80 -3.14
N GLU A 48 3.67 -6.80 -2.62
CA GLU A 48 2.47 -7.35 -3.26
C GLU A 48 1.36 -6.30 -3.42
N TRP A 49 1.08 -5.54 -2.35
CA TRP A 49 0.06 -4.49 -2.39
C TRP A 49 0.41 -3.33 -3.30
N LEU A 50 1.66 -2.89 -3.29
CA LEU A 50 2.14 -1.85 -4.19
C LEU A 50 2.07 -2.32 -5.65
N GLY A 51 2.43 -3.57 -5.93
CA GLY A 51 2.26 -4.18 -7.24
C GLY A 51 0.80 -4.18 -7.69
N ALA A 52 -0.11 -4.65 -6.84
CA ALA A 52 -1.55 -4.66 -7.11
C ALA A 52 -2.12 -3.25 -7.32
N PHE A 53 -1.69 -2.29 -6.51
CA PHE A 53 -2.05 -0.88 -6.65
C PHE A 53 -1.58 -0.30 -8.00
N LEU A 54 -0.32 -0.51 -8.37
CA LEU A 54 0.23 0.02 -9.62
C LEU A 54 -0.41 -0.61 -10.86
N GLN A 55 -0.76 -1.90 -10.81
CA GLN A 55 -1.57 -2.55 -11.84
C GLN A 55 -2.96 -1.90 -11.94
N ASN A 56 -3.62 -1.65 -10.80
CA ASN A 56 -4.93 -1.01 -10.77
C ASN A 56 -4.88 0.40 -11.38
N VAL A 57 -3.87 1.21 -11.03
CA VAL A 57 -3.69 2.56 -11.57
C VAL A 57 -3.32 2.54 -13.06
N SER A 58 -2.52 1.55 -13.50
CA SER A 58 -2.14 1.43 -14.92
C SER A 58 -3.33 1.13 -15.83
N VAL A 59 -4.33 0.40 -15.33
CA VAL A 59 -5.57 0.09 -16.09
C VAL A 59 -6.42 1.34 -16.35
N PHE A 60 -6.27 2.42 -15.58
CA PHE A 60 -7.01 3.68 -15.80
C PHE A 60 -6.32 4.66 -16.77
N VAL A 61 -5.11 4.35 -17.27
CA VAL A 61 -4.33 5.22 -18.17
C VAL A 61 -4.28 4.68 -19.62
N ALA A 62 -4.98 3.56 -19.89
CA ALA A 62 -5.06 2.97 -21.24
C ALA A 62 -6.26 3.51 -22.05
#